data_AF-A0A223HXP2-F1
#
_entry.id   AF-A0A223HXP2-F1
#
_cell.length_a   1.000
_cell.length_b   1.000
_cell.length_c   1.000
_cell.angle_alpha   90.00
_cell.angle_beta   90.00
_cell.angle_gamma   90.00
#
_symmetry.space_group_name_H-M   'P 1'
#
loop_
_entity.id
_entity.type
_entity.pdbx_description
1 polymer ?
#
loop_
_entity_poly.entity_id
_entity_poly.type
_entity_poly.pdbx_seq_one_letter_code
_entity_poly.pdbx_strand_id
1 'polypeptide(L)'
;MSGIIFKKEVIERVFSEVVKMFRIEESETYKMIIEKGIEKGIEKGIKEGIERGIEEGIKKGAKEEKIAIAKKLLKNGMPIDKIAEITELSEDEIKKLMN
;
A
#
# COMPACT_ATOMS: atom_id res chain seq x y z
N MET A 1 44.20 -11.66 3.03
CA MET A 1 43.86 -10.59 2.05
C MET A 1 42.91 -9.63 2.75
N SER A 2 43.38 -8.44 3.13
CA SER A 2 42.53 -7.40 3.72
C SER A 2 41.71 -6.76 2.60
N GLY A 3 40.40 -6.97 2.59
CA GLY A 3 39.49 -6.34 1.63
C GLY A 3 39.44 -4.84 1.87
N ILE A 4 39.74 -4.05 0.85
CA ILE A 4 39.56 -2.59 0.89
C ILE A 4 38.06 -2.33 0.85
N ILE A 5 37.50 -1.84 1.95
CA ILE A 5 36.11 -1.39 2.02
C ILE A 5 36.10 0.07 1.57
N PHE A 6 35.60 0.33 0.35
CA PHE A 6 35.43 1.68 -0.16
C PHE A 6 34.11 2.30 0.33
N LYS A 7 34.13 3.61 0.59
CA LYS A 7 32.91 4.37 0.90
C LYS A 7 31.98 4.41 -0.33
N LYS A 8 30.67 4.35 -0.10
CA LYS A 8 29.65 4.30 -1.16
C LYS A 8 29.81 5.44 -2.15
N GLU A 9 30.08 6.64 -1.67
CA GLU A 9 30.24 7.85 -2.49
C GLU A 9 31.44 7.75 -3.44
N VAL A 10 32.50 7.07 -3.02
CA VAL A 10 33.69 6.82 -3.86
C VAL A 10 33.35 5.82 -4.97
N ILE A 11 32.61 4.76 -4.64
CA ILE A 11 32.15 3.76 -5.62
C ILE A 11 31.25 4.42 -6.65
N GLU A 12 30.29 5.24 -6.22
CA GLU A 12 29.37 5.94 -7.11
C GLU A 12 30.09 6.91 -8.05
N ARG A 13 31.08 7.65 -7.54
CA ARG A 13 31.89 8.55 -8.37
C ARG A 13 32.67 7.78 -9.44
N VAL A 14 33.39 6.73 -9.05
CA VAL A 14 34.16 5.90 -10.00
C VAL A 14 33.24 5.27 -11.04
N PHE A 15 32.08 4.76 -10.62
CA PHE A 15 31.11 4.18 -11.53
C PHE A 15 30.57 5.22 -12.53
N SER A 16 30.24 6.42 -12.06
CA SER A 16 29.78 7.51 -12.93
C SER A 16 30.83 7.91 -13.97
N GLU A 17 32.11 7.97 -13.58
CA GLU A 17 33.20 8.26 -14.52
C GLU A 17 33.33 7.17 -15.60
N VAL A 18 33.24 5.89 -15.22
CA VAL A 18 33.28 4.76 -16.16
C VAL A 18 32.10 4.82 -17.14
N VAL A 19 30.88 5.03 -16.64
CA VAL A 19 29.67 5.15 -17.46
C VAL A 19 29.82 6.26 -18.50
N LYS A 20 30.34 7.43 -18.09
CA LYS A 20 30.57 8.56 -18.98
C LYS A 20 31.68 8.29 -20.00
N MET A 21 32.80 7.71 -19.57
CA MET A 21 33.95 7.43 -20.43
C MET A 21 33.59 6.48 -21.59
N PHE A 22 32.81 5.45 -21.31
CA PHE A 22 32.40 4.45 -22.31
C PHE A 22 31.05 4.77 -22.98
N ARG A 23 30.42 5.90 -22.65
CA ARG A 23 29.07 6.26 -23.14
C ARG A 23 28.07 5.12 -22.97
N ILE A 24 28.12 4.42 -21.83
CA ILE A 24 27.30 3.23 -21.59
C ILE A 24 25.81 3.56 -21.71
N GLU A 25 25.43 4.79 -21.35
CA GLU A 25 24.05 5.28 -21.47
C GLU A 25 23.50 5.29 -22.91
N GLU A 26 24.39 5.41 -23.90
CA GLU A 26 24.01 5.37 -25.32
C GLU A 26 23.79 3.93 -25.82
N SER A 27 24.27 2.93 -25.09
CA SER A 27 24.16 1.52 -25.49
C SER A 27 22.72 1.02 -25.42
N GLU A 28 22.32 0.24 -26.42
CA GLU A 28 20.98 -0.38 -26.46
C GLU A 28 20.73 -1.29 -25.25
N THR A 29 21.77 -1.99 -24.77
CA THR A 29 21.66 -2.82 -23.57
C THR A 29 21.33 -1.99 -22.33
N TYR A 30 21.96 -0.83 -22.15
CA TYR A 30 21.66 0.05 -21.02
C TYR A 30 20.24 0.59 -21.09
N LYS A 31 19.81 1.09 -22.25
CA LYS A 31 18.42 1.57 -22.46
C LYS A 31 17.40 0.48 -22.14
N MET A 32 17.61 -0.74 -22.63
CA MET A 32 16.74 -1.88 -22.35
C MET A 32 16.69 -2.23 -20.85
N ILE A 33 17.82 -2.14 -20.13
CA ILE A 33 17.85 -2.39 -18.68
C ILE A 33 17.03 -1.34 -17.94
N ILE A 34 17.18 -0.06 -18.29
CA ILE A 34 16.42 1.04 -17.68
C ILE A 34 14.92 0.89 -17.98
N GLU A 35 14.55 0.62 -19.23
CA GLU A 35 13.16 0.41 -19.64
C GLU A 35 12.52 -0.75 -18.85
N LYS A 36 13.17 -1.91 -18.79
CA LYS A 36 12.70 -3.05 -17.98
C LYS A 36 12.62 -2.73 -16.49
N GLY A 37 13.53 -1.91 -15.98
CA GLY A 37 13.51 -1.44 -14.60
C GLY A 37 12.30 -0.57 -14.31
N ILE A 38 11.99 0.37 -15.21
CA ILE A 38 10.83 1.25 -15.14
C ILE A 38 9.53 0.43 -15.24
N GLU A 39 9.44 -0.46 -16.23
CA GLU A 39 8.27 -1.34 -16.43
C GLU A 39 7.97 -2.16 -15.17
N LYS A 40 8.99 -2.85 -14.61
CA LYS A 40 8.84 -3.60 -13.35
C LYS A 40 8.45 -2.71 -12.18
N GLY A 41 9.00 -1.50 -12.10
CA GLY A 41 8.66 -0.53 -11.07
C GLY A 41 7.20 -0.10 -11.14
N ILE A 42 6.71 0.20 -12.34
CA ILE A 42 5.32 0.57 -12.60
C ILE A 42 4.39 -0.61 -12.31
N GLU A 43 4.69 -1.79 -12.83
CA GLU A 43 3.88 -3.00 -12.60
C GLU A 43 3.74 -3.29 -11.11
N LYS A 44 4.86 -3.28 -10.36
CA LYS A 44 4.85 -3.49 -8.92
C LYS A 44 4.04 -2.41 -8.20
N GLY A 45 4.24 -1.14 -8.55
CA GLY A 45 3.51 -0.02 -7.95
C GLY A 45 2.01 -0.11 -8.18
N ILE A 46 1.57 -0.42 -9.40
CA ILE A 46 0.15 -0.59 -9.74
C ILE A 46 -0.43 -1.78 -8.97
N LYS A 47 0.24 -2.94 -8.98
CA LYS A 47 -0.24 -4.14 -8.30
C LYS A 47 -0.43 -3.89 -6.79
N GLU A 48 0.59 -3.35 -6.12
CA GLU A 48 0.51 -3.04 -4.69
C GLU A 48 -0.53 -1.97 -4.37
N GLY A 49 -0.71 -0.99 -5.26
CA GLY A 49 -1.73 0.06 -5.10
C GLY A 49 -3.15 -0.49 -5.21
N ILE A 50 -3.40 -1.36 -6.20
CA ILE A 50 -4.70 -2.01 -6.39
C ILE A 50 -5.01 -2.94 -5.22
N GLU A 51 -4.05 -3.78 -4.80
CA GLU A 51 -4.24 -4.72 -3.69
C GLU A 51 -4.60 -4.00 -2.39
N ARG A 52 -3.83 -2.96 -2.02
CA ARG A 52 -4.13 -2.13 -0.85
C ARG A 52 -5.47 -1.41 -0.97
N GLY A 53 -5.77 -0.84 -2.13
CA GLY A 53 -7.03 -0.14 -2.36
C GLY A 53 -8.26 -1.05 -2.24
N ILE A 54 -8.18 -2.27 -2.75
CA ILE A 54 -9.24 -3.27 -2.63
C ILE A 54 -9.41 -3.71 -1.18
N GLU A 55 -8.32 -4.01 -0.47
CA GLU A 55 -8.37 -4.44 0.92
C GLU A 55 -8.98 -3.36 1.84
N GLU A 56 -8.52 -2.12 1.69
CA GLU A 56 -9.08 -0.97 2.44
C GLU A 56 -10.54 -0.73 2.08
N GLY A 57 -10.89 -0.81 0.79
CA GLY A 57 -12.26 -0.67 0.31
C GLY A 57 -13.21 -1.70 0.90
N ILE A 58 -12.82 -2.98 0.91
CA ILE A 58 -13.62 -4.08 1.49
C ILE A 58 -13.80 -3.87 3.00
N LYS A 59 -12.73 -3.56 3.74
CA LYS A 59 -12.81 -3.34 5.19
C LYS A 59 -13.71 -2.16 5.54
N LYS A 60 -13.56 -1.05 4.80
CA LYS A 60 -14.38 0.15 5.00
C LYS A 60 -15.85 -0.14 4.66
N GLY A 61 -16.12 -0.78 3.54
CA GLY A 61 -17.47 -1.14 3.12
C GLY A 61 -18.17 -2.06 4.12
N ALA A 62 -17.50 -3.11 4.59
CA ALA A 62 -18.04 -4.02 5.61
C ALA A 62 -18.36 -3.28 6.92
N LYS A 63 -17.49 -2.36 7.36
CA LYS A 63 -17.74 -1.54 8.55
C LYS A 63 -18.92 -0.58 8.35
N GLU A 64 -19.00 0.09 7.20
CA GLU A 64 -20.10 1.00 6.87
C GLU A 64 -21.44 0.27 6.81
N GLU A 65 -21.46 -0.95 6.25
CA GLU A 65 -22.65 -1.81 6.22
C GLU A 65 -23.10 -2.19 7.64
N LYS A 66 -22.19 -2.66 8.49
CA LYS A 66 -22.48 -2.95 9.91
C LYS A 66 -23.11 -1.76 10.63
N ILE A 67 -22.55 -0.56 10.43
CA ILE A 67 -23.08 0.69 10.99
C ILE A 67 -24.47 1.01 10.43
N ALA A 68 -24.68 0.85 9.12
CA ALA A 68 -25.97 1.12 8.48
C ALA A 68 -27.07 0.18 9.00
N ILE A 69 -26.75 -1.10 9.19
CA ILE A 69 -27.65 -2.07 9.80
C ILE A 69 -27.94 -1.67 11.26
N ALA A 70 -26.92 -1.37 12.06
CA ALA A 70 -27.09 -0.95 13.45
C ALA A 70 -28.02 0.27 13.58
N LYS A 71 -27.85 1.29 12.72
CA LYS A 71 -28.73 2.47 12.69
C LYS A 71 -30.20 2.12 12.40
N LYS A 72 -30.44 1.21 11.45
CA LYS A 72 -31.80 0.74 11.12
C LYS A 72 -32.43 -0.01 12.30
N LEU A 73 -31.67 -0.87 12.97
CA LEU A 73 -32.13 -1.64 14.12
C LEU A 73 -32.42 -0.75 15.34
N LEU A 74 -31.55 0.22 15.62
CA LEU A 74 -31.78 1.24 16.65
C LEU A 74 -33.07 2.03 16.39
N LYS A 75 -33.28 2.46 15.14
CA LYS A 75 -34.50 3.18 14.74
C LYS A 75 -35.77 2.35 14.96
N ASN A 76 -35.66 1.02 14.87
CA ASN A 76 -36.76 0.09 15.12
C ASN A 76 -36.92 -0.29 16.61
N GLY A 77 -36.15 0.34 17.51
CA GLY A 77 -36.25 0.12 18.96
C GLY A 77 -35.64 -1.18 19.45
N MET A 78 -34.76 -1.82 18.66
CA MET A 78 -34.10 -3.05 19.08
C MET A 78 -33.10 -2.77 20.23
N PRO A 79 -33.02 -3.65 21.25
CA PRO A 79 -32.05 -3.53 22.34
C PRO A 79 -30.59 -3.54 21.86
N ILE A 80 -29.73 -2.74 22.51
CA ILE A 80 -28.32 -2.55 22.11
C ILE A 80 -27.52 -3.85 22.15
N ASP A 81 -27.74 -4.71 23.15
CA ASP A 81 -27.10 -6.01 23.30
C ASP A 81 -27.39 -6.92 22.09
N LYS A 82 -28.64 -6.91 21.61
CA LYS A 82 -29.06 -7.68 20.42
C LYS A 82 -28.50 -7.09 19.14
N ILE A 83 -28.40 -5.77 19.04
CA ILE A 83 -27.76 -5.11 17.88
C ILE A 83 -26.26 -5.44 17.83
N ALA A 84 -25.58 -5.45 18.97
CA ALA A 84 -24.17 -5.83 19.07
C ALA A 84 -23.94 -7.26 18.59
N GLU A 85 -24.81 -8.20 18.99
CA GLU A 85 -24.79 -9.58 18.53
C GLU A 85 -24.96 -9.71 17.01
N ILE A 86 -25.93 -9.00 16.41
CA ILE A 86 -26.23 -9.09 14.97
C ILE A 86 -25.17 -8.42 14.10
N THR A 87 -24.69 -7.25 14.52
CA THR A 87 -23.81 -6.41 13.70
C THR A 87 -22.33 -6.63 13.98
N GLU A 88 -22.01 -7.41 15.02
CA GLU A 88 -20.66 -7.62 15.54
C GLU A 88 -19.94 -6.29 15.87
N LEU A 89 -20.70 -5.24 16.18
CA LEU A 89 -20.19 -3.99 16.71
C LEU A 89 -20.18 -4.04 18.23
N SER A 90 -19.24 -3.33 18.85
CA SER A 90 -19.28 -3.15 20.30
C SER A 90 -20.47 -2.28 20.71
N GLU A 91 -20.99 -2.48 21.92
CA GLU A 91 -22.05 -1.60 22.44
C GLU A 91 -21.62 -0.14 22.47
N ASP A 92 -20.34 0.15 22.71
CA ASP A 92 -19.80 1.51 22.71
C ASP A 92 -19.82 2.13 21.31
N GLU A 93 -19.51 1.36 20.27
CA GLU A 93 -19.68 1.79 18.89
C GLU A 93 -21.14 2.09 18.57
N ILE A 94 -22.06 1.24 19.04
CA ILE A 94 -23.51 1.44 18.82
C ILE A 94 -24.03 2.67 19.58
N LYS A 95 -23.62 2.86 20.84
CA LYS A 95 -23.98 4.04 21.66
C LYS A 95 -23.52 5.34 21.00
N LYS A 96 -22.34 5.35 20.36
CA LYS A 96 -21.85 6.50 19.58
C LYS A 96 -22.73 6.86 18.38
N LEU A 97 -23.55 5.94 17.87
CA LEU A 97 -24.50 6.20 16.77
C LEU A 97 -25.77 6.91 17.22
N MET A 98 -26.01 7.02 18.53
CA MET A 98 -27.20 7.66 19.12
C MET A 98 -26.99 9.15 19.40
N ASN A 99 -25.77 9.66 19.22
CA ASN A 99 -25.40 11.05 19.41
C ASN A 99 -25.45 11.85 18.12
#